data_AF-A0A831RNP6-F1
#
_entry.id   AF-A0A831RNP6-F1
#
_cell.length_a   1.000
_cell.length_b   1.000
_cell.length_c   1.000
_cell.angle_alpha   90.00
_cell.angle_beta   90.00
_cell.angle_gamma   90.00
#
_symmetry.space_group_name_H-M   'P 1'
#
loop_
_entity.id
_entity.type
_entity.pdbx_description
1 polymer ?
#
loop_
_entity_poly.entity_id
_entity_poly.type
_entity_poly.pdbx_seq_one_letter_code
_entity_poly.pdbx_strand_id
1 'polypeptide(L)'
;MPNFYHLIDEQCDQCVAGMEVFVAYMESGDEELANEVRLMEKQGDELKARNISILDSAFATPIDREDIYRAIVSIDHILNYAKTTVREIEV
;
A
#
# COMPACT_ATOMS: atom_id res chain seq x y z
N MET A 1 16.15 16.72 6.21
CA MET A 1 15.36 16.44 4.98
C MET A 1 14.86 15.02 5.12
N PRO A 2 13.55 14.76 4.97
CA PRO A 2 13.02 13.39 5.01
C PRO A 2 13.68 12.51 3.96
N ASN A 3 13.79 11.21 4.24
CA ASN A 3 14.28 10.24 3.26
C ASN A 3 13.12 9.70 2.42
N PHE A 4 12.85 10.34 1.28
CA PHE A 4 11.72 9.99 0.43
C PHE A 4 11.84 8.63 -0.26
N TYR A 5 13.06 8.18 -0.58
CA TYR A 5 13.25 6.84 -1.13
C TYR A 5 12.85 5.77 -0.11
N HIS A 6 13.21 5.98 1.16
CA HIS A 6 12.77 5.08 2.22
C HIS A 6 11.25 5.05 2.41
N LEU A 7 10.56 6.20 2.29
CA LEU A 7 9.09 6.22 2.37
C LEU A 7 8.44 5.41 1.24
N ILE A 8 9.02 5.47 0.04
CA ILE A 8 8.57 4.68 -1.12
C ILE A 8 8.87 3.20 -0.88
N ASP A 9 10.06 2.86 -0.38
CA ASP A 9 10.45 1.49 -0.04
C ASP A 9 9.49 0.88 1.01
N GLU A 10 9.15 1.63 2.08
CA GLU A 10 8.17 1.20 3.08
C GLU A 10 6.80 0.90 2.43
N GLN A 11 6.35 1.72 1.47
CA GLN A 11 5.09 1.48 0.76
C GLN A 11 5.18 0.21 -0.12
N CYS A 12 6.33 -0.02 -0.76
CA CYS A 12 6.60 -1.23 -1.53
C CYS A 12 6.59 -2.48 -0.64
N ASP A 13 7.27 -2.44 0.50
CA ASP A 13 7.33 -3.56 1.45
C ASP A 13 5.94 -3.95 1.93
N GLN A 14 5.10 -2.96 2.29
CA GLN A 14 3.71 -3.19 2.67
C GLN A 14 2.91 -3.80 1.52
N CYS A 15 3.12 -3.32 0.29
CA CYS A 15 2.47 -3.87 -0.89
C CYS A 15 2.85 -5.32 -1.15
N VAL A 16 4.14 -5.66 -1.07
CA VAL A 16 4.63 -7.03 -1.28
C VAL A 16 4.03 -7.95 -0.22
N ALA A 17 4.11 -7.58 1.05
CA ALA A 17 3.57 -8.39 2.13
C ALA A 17 2.06 -8.63 1.99
N GLY A 18 1.29 -7.60 1.61
CA GLY A 18 -0.15 -7.78 1.40
C GLY A 18 -0.49 -8.62 0.17
N MET A 19 0.34 -8.56 -0.89
CA MET A 19 0.18 -9.40 -2.07
C MET A 19 0.53 -10.88 -1.79
N GLU A 20 1.48 -11.16 -0.91
CA GLU A 20 1.77 -12.53 -0.47
C GLU A 20 0.56 -13.17 0.24
N VAL A 21 -0.08 -12.43 1.15
CA VAL A 21 -1.32 -12.86 1.82
C VAL A 21 -2.45 -13.04 0.80
N PHE A 22 -2.59 -12.12 -0.15
CA PHE A 22 -3.60 -12.23 -1.20
C PHE A 22 -3.41 -13.47 -2.07
N VAL A 23 -2.18 -13.80 -2.47
CA VAL A 23 -1.89 -15.04 -3.21
C VAL A 23 -2.27 -16.26 -2.38
N ALA A 24 -1.92 -16.30 -1.10
CA ALA A 24 -2.31 -17.41 -0.22
C ALA A 24 -3.83 -17.55 -0.08
N TYR A 25 -4.57 -16.42 -0.04
CA TYR A 25 -6.03 -16.44 -0.10
C TYR A 25 -6.54 -17.04 -1.42
N MET A 26 -6.00 -16.61 -2.56
CA MET A 26 -6.42 -17.11 -3.87
C MET A 26 -6.18 -18.63 -4.05
N GLU A 27 -5.17 -19.19 -3.38
CA GLU A 27 -4.85 -20.62 -3.42
C GLU A 27 -5.73 -21.47 -2.49
N SER A 28 -6.14 -20.92 -1.35
CA SER A 28 -6.82 -21.67 -0.28
C SER A 28 -8.32 -21.39 -0.15
N GLY A 29 -8.75 -20.18 -0.50
CA GLY A 29 -10.09 -19.67 -0.21
C GLY A 29 -10.35 -19.40 1.28
N ASP A 30 -9.32 -19.33 2.11
CA ASP A 30 -9.45 -19.16 3.56
C ASP A 30 -9.96 -17.75 3.93
N GLU A 31 -11.08 -17.70 4.66
CA GLU A 31 -11.71 -16.45 5.11
C GLU A 31 -10.82 -15.66 6.10
N GLU A 32 -9.95 -16.32 6.85
CA GLU A 32 -8.98 -15.62 7.71
C GLU A 32 -7.98 -14.82 6.88
N LEU A 33 -7.49 -15.38 5.77
CA LEU A 33 -6.60 -14.67 4.85
C LEU A 33 -7.30 -13.52 4.13
N ALA A 34 -8.60 -13.67 3.80
CA ALA A 34 -9.40 -12.56 3.27
C ALA A 34 -9.45 -11.37 4.25
N ASN A 35 -9.64 -11.65 5.55
CA ASN A 35 -9.60 -10.63 6.60
C ASN A 35 -8.21 -10.01 6.76
N GLU A 36 -7.16 -10.81 6.61
CA GLU A 36 -5.78 -10.33 6.65
C GLU A 36 -5.47 -9.40 5.46
N VAL A 37 -5.92 -9.70 4.24
CA VAL A 37 -5.79 -8.78 3.08
C VAL A 37 -6.44 -7.42 3.38
N ARG A 38 -7.64 -7.41 3.98
CA ARG A 38 -8.32 -6.16 4.38
C ARG A 38 -7.53 -5.38 5.43
N LEU A 39 -6.90 -6.08 6.37
CA LEU A 39 -6.05 -5.46 7.38
C LEU A 39 -4.78 -4.85 6.76
N MET A 40 -4.14 -5.58 5.84
CA MET A 40 -2.94 -5.13 5.13
C MET A 40 -3.22 -3.90 4.27
N GLU A 41 -4.37 -3.84 3.61
CA GLU A 41 -4.81 -2.65 2.88
C GLU A 41 -5.02 -1.45 3.80
N LYS A 42 -5.71 -1.64 4.93
CA LYS A 42 -5.90 -0.57 5.91
C LYS A 42 -4.57 -0.01 6.42
N GLN A 43 -3.61 -0.89 6.71
CA GLN A 43 -2.26 -0.49 7.11
C GLN A 43 -1.52 0.26 5.97
N GLY A 44 -1.70 -0.17 4.72
CA GLY A 44 -1.21 0.52 3.53
C GLY A 44 -1.76 1.94 3.40
N ASP A 45 -3.06 2.12 3.65
CA ASP A 45 -3.75 3.40 3.67
C ASP A 45 -3.20 4.34 4.75
N GLU A 46 -2.97 3.83 5.96
CA GLU A 46 -2.38 4.59 7.08
C GLU A 46 -0.93 4.99 6.77
N LEU A 47 -0.15 4.09 6.17
CA LEU A 47 1.22 4.34 5.74
C LEU A 47 1.28 5.41 4.64
N LYS A 48 0.40 5.31 3.64
CA LYS A 48 0.23 6.31 2.58
C LYS A 48 -0.09 7.68 3.17
N ALA A 49 -1.05 7.76 4.08
CA ALA A 49 -1.44 9.02 4.73
C ALA A 49 -0.27 9.66 5.48
N ARG A 50 0.50 8.85 6.23
CA ARG A 50 1.74 9.29 6.91
C ARG A 50 2.75 9.83 5.89
N ASN A 51 3.02 9.09 4.81
CA ASN A 51 4.02 9.45 3.81
C ASN A 51 3.64 10.73 3.05
N ILE A 52 2.36 10.90 2.69
CA ILE A 52 1.85 12.12 2.05
C ILE A 52 1.97 13.32 3.00
N SER A 53 1.66 13.16 4.29
CA SER A 53 1.82 14.25 5.27
C SER A 53 3.28 14.71 5.41
N ILE A 54 4.24 13.78 5.37
CA ILE A 54 5.67 14.09 5.38
C ILE A 54 6.07 14.82 4.09
N LEU A 55 5.54 14.40 2.93
CA LEU A 55 5.77 15.08 1.66
C LEU A 55 5.24 16.51 1.68
N ASP A 56 3.99 16.71 2.11
CA ASP A 56 3.33 18.02 2.15
C ASP A 56 4.07 19.01 3.05
N SER A 57 4.58 18.55 4.19
CA SER A 57 5.31 19.39 5.15
C SER A 57 6.78 19.65 4.78
N ALA A 58 7.33 18.95 3.79
CA ALA A 58 8.73 19.10 3.41
C ALA A 58 8.96 20.39 2.62
N PHE A 59 10.00 21.14 2.99
CA PHE A 59 10.40 22.36 2.28
C PHE A 59 11.02 22.07 0.89
N ALA A 60 11.76 20.97 0.76
CA ALA A 60 12.42 20.57 -0.47
C ALA A 60 12.43 19.03 -0.61
N THR A 61 12.47 18.56 -1.86
CA THR A 61 12.45 17.15 -2.23
C THR A 61 13.66 16.82 -3.12
N PRO A 62 14.18 15.58 -3.10
CA PRO A 62 15.34 15.17 -3.89
C PRO A 62 15.03 14.98 -5.37
N ILE A 63 13.75 14.76 -5.70
CA ILE A 63 13.19 14.67 -7.05
C ILE A 63 11.87 15.45 -7.08
N ASP A 64 11.18 15.44 -8.22
CA ASP A 64 9.90 16.11 -8.35
C ASP A 64 8.89 15.59 -7.31
N ARG A 65 8.19 16.52 -6.67
CA ARG A 65 7.23 16.22 -5.60
C ARG A 65 6.05 15.39 -6.11
N GLU A 66 5.57 15.71 -7.31
CA GLU A 66 4.45 15.02 -7.93
C GLU A 66 4.83 13.58 -8.27
N ASP A 67 6.08 13.33 -8.66
CA ASP A 67 6.57 11.96 -8.90
C ASP A 67 6.60 11.12 -7.61
N ILE A 68 7.05 11.69 -6.48
CA ILE A 68 7.01 11.00 -5.18
C ILE A 68 5.56 10.68 -4.78
N TYR A 69 4.66 11.67 -4.92
CA TYR A 69 3.25 11.49 -4.62
C TYR A 69 2.64 10.38 -5.49
N ARG A 70 2.86 10.43 -6.80
CA ARG A 70 2.37 9.44 -7.76
C ARG A 70 2.90 8.04 -7.44
N ALA A 71 4.16 7.91 -7.06
CA ALA A 71 4.74 6.62 -6.69
C ALA A 71 4.00 6.02 -5.48
N ILE A 72 3.88 6.77 -4.38
CA ILE A 72 3.21 6.31 -3.15
C ILE A 72 1.76 5.89 -3.44
N VAL A 73 1.00 6.74 -4.13
CA VAL A 73 -0.41 6.46 -4.45
C VAL A 73 -0.56 5.26 -5.38
N SER A 74 0.30 5.14 -6.40
CA SER A 74 0.19 4.05 -7.37
C SER A 74 0.56 2.69 -6.77
N ILE A 75 1.53 2.64 -5.85
CA ILE A 75 1.88 1.42 -5.13
C ILE A 75 0.70 1.00 -4.22
N ASP A 76 0.14 1.93 -3.45
CA ASP A 76 -1.01 1.67 -2.60
C ASP A 76 -2.24 1.13 -3.37
N HIS A 77 -2.48 1.64 -4.57
CA HIS A 77 -3.57 1.16 -5.42
C HIS A 77 -3.52 -0.34 -5.70
N ILE A 78 -2.34 -0.98 -5.70
CA ILE A 78 -2.21 -2.43 -5.89
C ILE A 78 -2.91 -3.18 -4.76
N LEU A 79 -2.68 -2.79 -3.50
CA LEU A 79 -3.35 -3.38 -2.34
C LEU A 79 -4.86 -3.13 -2.35
N ASN A 80 -5.28 -1.94 -2.78
CA ASN A 80 -6.71 -1.61 -2.90
C ASN A 80 -7.41 -2.51 -3.92
N TYR A 81 -6.75 -2.82 -5.03
CA TYR A 81 -7.27 -3.77 -6.01
C TYR A 81 -7.32 -5.19 -5.44
N ALA A 82 -6.30 -5.66 -4.73
CA ALA A 82 -6.33 -6.96 -4.07
C ALA A 82 -7.52 -7.10 -3.11
N LYS A 83 -7.75 -6.11 -2.23
CA LYS A 83 -8.93 -6.05 -1.36
C LYS A 83 -10.24 -6.07 -2.15
N THR A 84 -10.31 -5.33 -3.24
CA THR A 84 -11.51 -5.27 -4.09
C THR A 84 -11.78 -6.64 -4.72
N THR A 85 -10.76 -7.34 -5.20
CA THR A 85 -10.88 -8.69 -5.75
C THR A 85 -11.36 -9.69 -4.71
N VAL A 86 -10.82 -9.66 -3.47
CA VAL A 86 -11.34 -10.50 -2.37
C VAL A 86 -12.84 -10.28 -2.19
N ARG A 87 -13.27 -9.02 -2.11
CA ARG A 87 -14.69 -8.67 -1.97
C ARG A 87 -15.55 -9.19 -3.12
N GLU A 88 -15.04 -9.16 -4.35
CA GLU A 88 -15.79 -9.64 -5.53
C GLU A 88 -15.92 -11.17 -5.58
N ILE A 89 -14.96 -11.90 -5.01
CA ILE A 89 -14.99 -13.38 -4.96
C ILE A 89 -16.01 -13.90 -3.94
N GLU A 90 -16.23 -13.16 -2.85
CA GLU A 90 -17.18 -13.54 -1.80
C GLU A 90 -18.65 -13.28 -2.14
N VAL A 91 -18.94 -12.63 -3.26
CA VAL A 91 -20.30 -12.26 -3.72
C VAL A 91 -21.01 -13.43 -4.41
#